data_AF-A0A642C9V3-F1
#
_entry.id   AF-A0A642C9V3-F1
#
_cell.length_a   1.000
_cell.length_b   1.000
_cell.length_c   1.000
_cell.angle_alpha   90.00
_cell.angle_beta   90.00
_cell.angle_gamma   90.00
#
_symmetry.space_group_name_H-M   'P 1'
#
loop_
_entity.id
_entity.type
_entity.pdbx_description
1 polymer ?
#
loop_
_entity_poly.entity_id
_entity_poly.type
_entity_poly.pdbx_seq_one_letter_code
_entity_poly.pdbx_strand_id
1 'polypeptide(L)'
;DEDWGLMPWSNKTYEPSDVKGEIGPRTNERIFELLLRLRANTYWPAMHECTLPFFLTKGNREAAKKYGIFMGASHCEPMACNAAGEWKIRGKGAYDYVNNSPAVYQFWENRVKEVAGQEILYTLGMRGVHDGKMQGAKTVEEQKAVLNRVFVDQRGLLEKYVNKDVTQVPQVFIPYKEVLDIYHAGLQVPEDVTLMWCDDNYGYIRHFPTAEERARKGGNGVYYHVSYWGRPHDHLWLSTMSPSLIYQQMKQAYDQGIQKMWILNVGDIKPAEYQIELFMDMAWNLDKVSSEGVTAHLKHWLERELGTSCAKTILSVMQEHYRLAHIRKPEFMGNTREEEKNPVYRVVKDLPWSEREINERLNAYSELSETVEKAASKVPAGRQSAYFELVKYPVQAATQMNRKLLYAQLARHDKEDWEKSDAAYDSIAALTQHYNSLENGKWNRMMDFKPRKLPVFNRVERKAATAPMTADRKAVCQWNAAEAKKGNAIVCEGLGYESKAAEIKKGDALTFS
;
A
#
# COMPACT_ATOMS: atom_id res chain seq x y z
N ASP A 1 -8.89 0.23 -1.90
CA ASP A 1 -8.77 -1.15 -2.46
C ASP A 1 -9.47 -2.19 -1.58
N GLU A 2 -10.65 -1.86 -1.05
CA GLU A 2 -11.33 -2.61 0.00
C GLU A 2 -12.39 -3.60 -0.51
N ASP A 3 -12.59 -3.66 -1.83
CA ASP A 3 -13.68 -4.39 -2.49
C ASP A 3 -13.71 -5.90 -2.16
N TRP A 4 -12.55 -6.48 -1.84
CA TRP A 4 -12.35 -7.94 -1.69
C TRP A 4 -11.97 -8.40 -0.29
N GLY A 5 -11.89 -7.48 0.68
CA GLY A 5 -11.51 -7.80 2.06
C GLY A 5 -12.35 -7.05 3.09
N LEU A 6 -11.93 -5.85 3.45
CA LEU A 6 -12.46 -5.09 4.58
C LEU A 6 -13.92 -4.69 4.39
N MET A 7 -14.34 -4.26 3.19
CA MET A 7 -15.73 -3.92 2.93
C MET A 7 -16.67 -5.12 3.07
N PRO A 8 -16.47 -6.27 2.38
CA PRO A 8 -17.35 -7.43 2.54
C PRO A 8 -17.25 -8.06 3.94
N TRP A 9 -16.08 -8.05 4.59
CA TRP A 9 -15.92 -8.51 5.97
C TRP A 9 -16.72 -7.65 6.96
N SER A 10 -16.60 -6.32 6.86
CA SER A 10 -17.38 -5.39 7.66
C SER A 10 -18.87 -5.64 7.47
N ASN A 11 -19.34 -5.52 6.23
CA ASN A 11 -20.76 -5.49 5.90
C ASN A 11 -21.49 -6.83 6.06
N LYS A 12 -20.78 -7.97 6.07
CA LYS A 12 -21.40 -9.31 6.09
C LYS A 12 -20.88 -10.24 7.18
N THR A 13 -19.89 -9.82 7.97
CA THR A 13 -19.31 -10.67 9.02
C THR A 13 -19.20 -9.94 10.35
N TYR A 14 -18.48 -8.83 10.43
CA TYR A 14 -18.25 -8.15 11.71
C TYR A 14 -19.41 -7.23 12.13
N GLU A 15 -19.92 -6.42 11.21
CA GLU A 15 -21.05 -5.51 11.39
C GLU A 15 -22.05 -5.72 10.25
N PRO A 16 -22.82 -6.83 10.26
CA PRO A 16 -23.77 -7.11 9.21
C PRO A 16 -24.75 -5.95 8.99
N SER A 17 -24.84 -5.46 7.76
CA SER A 17 -25.80 -4.44 7.34
C SER A 17 -26.49 -4.82 6.02
N ASP A 18 -27.74 -4.41 5.89
CA ASP A 18 -28.53 -4.52 4.67
C ASP A 18 -28.27 -3.35 3.70
N VAL A 19 -27.66 -2.26 4.19
CA VAL A 19 -27.25 -1.15 3.34
C VAL A 19 -26.06 -1.59 2.49
N LYS A 20 -26.18 -1.41 1.17
CA LYS A 20 -25.15 -1.82 0.23
C LYS A 20 -23.84 -1.08 0.53
N GLY A 21 -22.77 -1.85 0.76
CA GLY A 21 -21.42 -1.31 0.93
C GLY A 21 -21.17 -0.58 2.25
N GLU A 22 -22.00 -0.78 3.27
CA GLU A 22 -21.83 -0.06 4.54
C GLU A 22 -20.64 -0.61 5.36
N ILE A 23 -19.67 0.27 5.63
CA ILE A 23 -18.68 0.09 6.70
C ILE A 23 -19.09 0.98 7.85
N GLY A 24 -19.78 0.37 8.81
CA GLY A 24 -20.51 1.07 9.87
C GLY A 24 -19.66 1.56 11.04
N PRO A 25 -20.31 2.17 12.05
CA PRO A 25 -19.62 2.78 13.17
C PRO A 25 -18.87 1.76 14.01
N ARG A 26 -19.41 0.56 14.29
CA ARG A 26 -18.70 -0.42 15.14
C ARG A 26 -17.42 -0.91 14.48
N THR A 27 -17.40 -0.99 13.15
CA THR A 27 -16.21 -1.34 12.38
C THR A 27 -15.18 -0.22 12.46
N ASN A 28 -15.59 1.03 12.22
CA ASN A 28 -14.70 2.17 12.34
C ASN A 28 -14.16 2.34 13.77
N GLU A 29 -14.95 2.07 14.81
CA GLU A 29 -14.46 2.05 16.20
C GLU A 29 -13.31 1.06 16.39
N ARG A 30 -13.33 -0.14 15.76
CA ARG A 30 -12.20 -1.07 15.80
C ARG A 30 -10.98 -0.58 15.06
N ILE A 31 -11.17 0.09 13.93
CA ILE A 31 -10.06 0.73 13.19
C ILE A 31 -9.45 1.82 14.07
N PHE A 32 -10.26 2.63 14.75
CA PHE A 32 -9.78 3.69 15.63
C PHE A 32 -9.08 3.14 16.88
N GLU A 33 -9.57 2.05 17.49
CA GLU A 33 -8.85 1.35 18.55
C GLU A 33 -7.45 0.91 18.09
N LEU A 34 -7.33 0.39 16.87
CA LEU A 34 -6.03 0.01 16.29
C LEU A 34 -5.14 1.24 16.09
N LEU A 35 -5.66 2.31 15.48
CA LEU A 35 -4.91 3.55 15.26
C LEU A 35 -4.38 4.12 16.59
N LEU A 36 -5.22 4.20 17.63
CA LEU A 36 -4.80 4.71 18.94
C LEU A 36 -3.70 3.84 19.57
N ARG A 37 -3.81 2.50 19.48
CA ARG A 37 -2.76 1.59 19.97
C ARG A 37 -1.45 1.72 19.18
N LEU A 38 -1.55 2.05 17.90
CA LEU A 38 -0.42 2.38 17.03
C LEU A 38 0.03 3.85 17.14
N ARG A 39 -0.59 4.64 18.03
CA ARG A 39 -0.29 6.06 18.23
C ARG A 39 -0.49 6.92 16.96
N ALA A 40 -1.31 6.42 16.03
CA ALA A 40 -1.80 7.15 14.88
C ALA A 40 -3.00 8.01 15.27
N ASN A 41 -3.17 9.15 14.59
CA ASN A 41 -4.20 10.14 14.90
C ASN A 41 -5.06 10.54 13.70
N THR A 42 -4.82 9.97 12.52
CA THR A 42 -5.42 10.39 11.25
C THR A 42 -5.93 9.19 10.48
N TYR A 43 -7.09 9.33 9.85
CA TYR A 43 -7.71 8.28 9.03
C TYR A 43 -8.27 8.85 7.73
N TRP A 44 -8.00 8.16 6.63
CA TRP A 44 -8.66 8.34 5.34
C TRP A 44 -9.59 7.15 5.12
N PRO A 45 -10.92 7.35 5.11
CA PRO A 45 -11.86 6.25 5.07
C PRO A 45 -11.90 5.57 3.71
N ALA A 46 -12.36 4.31 3.72
CA ALA A 46 -12.76 3.58 2.52
C ALA A 46 -13.68 4.44 1.63
N MET A 47 -13.36 4.50 0.34
CA MET A 47 -13.92 5.51 -0.56
C MET A 47 -14.25 4.98 -1.96
N HIS A 48 -13.97 3.70 -2.25
CA HIS A 48 -14.29 3.11 -3.55
C HIS A 48 -15.80 3.13 -3.81
N GLU A 49 -16.18 3.07 -5.08
CA GLU A 49 -17.59 3.16 -5.48
C GLU A 49 -18.47 2.02 -4.93
N CYS A 50 -17.86 0.92 -4.47
CA CYS A 50 -18.54 -0.21 -3.84
C CYS A 50 -18.93 0.07 -2.38
N THR A 51 -18.35 1.09 -1.76
CA THR A 51 -18.48 1.46 -0.35
C THR A 51 -19.43 2.65 -0.18
N LEU A 52 -20.24 2.63 0.87
CA LEU A 52 -21.04 3.79 1.28
C LEU A 52 -20.11 4.87 1.86
N PRO A 53 -20.14 6.11 1.36
CA PRO A 53 -19.23 7.16 1.82
C PRO A 53 -19.34 7.42 3.32
N PHE A 54 -18.18 7.56 3.98
CA PHE A 54 -18.07 7.66 5.44
C PHE A 54 -19.03 8.67 6.08
N PHE A 55 -19.10 9.88 5.54
CA PHE A 55 -19.96 10.95 6.08
C PHE A 55 -21.44 10.82 5.67
N LEU A 56 -21.81 9.83 4.84
CA LEU A 56 -23.20 9.44 4.59
C LEU A 56 -23.62 8.21 5.40
N THR A 57 -22.69 7.61 6.13
CA THR A 57 -22.96 6.49 7.04
C THR A 57 -23.26 7.03 8.44
N LYS A 58 -24.47 6.76 8.93
CA LYS A 58 -24.90 7.23 10.26
C LYS A 58 -24.01 6.66 11.37
N GLY A 59 -23.52 7.53 12.25
CA GLY A 59 -22.70 7.16 13.41
C GLY A 59 -21.20 7.18 13.17
N ASN A 60 -20.73 7.12 11.92
CA ASN A 60 -19.30 7.12 11.61
C ASN A 60 -18.62 8.41 12.04
N ARG A 61 -19.24 9.55 11.75
CA ARG A 61 -18.74 10.87 12.13
C ARG A 61 -18.65 11.02 13.65
N GLU A 62 -19.67 10.57 14.36
CA GLU A 62 -19.72 10.60 15.83
C GLU A 62 -18.68 9.66 16.45
N ALA A 63 -18.45 8.49 15.85
CA ALA A 63 -17.41 7.57 16.25
C ALA A 63 -16.01 8.20 16.09
N ALA A 64 -15.71 8.86 14.96
CA ALA A 64 -14.43 9.54 14.78
C ALA A 64 -14.18 10.60 15.86
N LYS A 65 -15.21 11.40 16.20
CA LYS A 65 -15.15 12.39 17.27
C LYS A 65 -14.93 11.76 18.65
N LYS A 66 -15.59 10.64 18.94
CA LYS A 66 -15.42 9.90 20.20
C LYS A 66 -13.98 9.41 20.39
N TYR A 67 -13.29 9.05 19.31
CA TYR A 67 -11.92 8.53 19.35
C TYR A 67 -10.84 9.60 19.11
N GLY A 68 -11.22 10.86 18.83
CA GLY A 68 -10.26 11.95 18.57
C GLY A 68 -9.42 11.72 17.32
N ILE A 69 -10.02 11.16 16.26
CA ILE A 69 -9.33 10.87 14.99
C ILE A 69 -9.58 11.99 14.00
N PHE A 70 -8.49 12.55 13.47
CA PHE A 70 -8.54 13.48 12.35
C PHE A 70 -9.02 12.75 11.11
N MET A 71 -10.17 13.17 10.58
CA MET A 71 -10.67 12.67 9.31
C MET A 71 -10.03 13.47 8.18
N GLY A 72 -9.20 12.80 7.38
CA GLY A 72 -8.73 13.31 6.10
C GLY A 72 -9.35 12.54 4.94
N ALA A 73 -8.96 12.86 3.72
CA ALA A 73 -9.36 12.11 2.54
C ALA A 73 -8.27 12.20 1.46
N SER A 74 -8.34 11.31 0.46
CA SER A 74 -7.29 11.19 -0.56
C SER A 74 -7.21 12.40 -1.49
N HIS A 75 -6.21 12.38 -2.38
CA HIS A 75 -5.93 13.38 -3.41
C HIS A 75 -7.09 13.75 -4.36
N CYS A 76 -8.16 12.95 -4.43
CA CYS A 76 -9.34 13.22 -5.27
C CYS A 76 -10.61 13.47 -4.45
N GLU A 77 -10.48 13.77 -3.15
CA GLU A 77 -11.61 13.95 -2.24
C GLU A 77 -11.54 15.30 -1.49
N PRO A 78 -11.62 16.43 -2.21
CA PRO A 78 -11.45 17.73 -1.59
C PRO A 78 -12.54 18.02 -0.56
N MET A 79 -12.22 18.84 0.45
CA MET A 79 -13.20 19.39 1.39
C MET A 79 -13.98 18.33 2.20
N ALA A 80 -13.32 17.20 2.52
CA ALA A 80 -13.93 16.04 3.19
C ALA A 80 -15.12 15.46 2.39
N CYS A 81 -15.09 15.58 1.07
CA CYS A 81 -16.10 15.03 0.16
C CYS A 81 -15.51 13.91 -0.70
N ASN A 82 -16.05 12.69 -0.55
CA ASN A 82 -15.75 11.57 -1.42
C ASN A 82 -16.51 11.73 -2.74
N ALA A 83 -15.89 12.31 -3.77
CA ALA A 83 -16.55 12.50 -5.06
C ALA A 83 -16.99 11.16 -5.70
N ALA A 84 -16.20 10.09 -5.55
CA ALA A 84 -16.46 8.78 -6.16
C ALA A 84 -17.80 8.17 -5.73
N GLY A 85 -18.10 8.23 -4.43
CA GLY A 85 -19.38 7.74 -3.91
C GLY A 85 -20.48 8.81 -3.84
N GLU A 86 -20.14 10.05 -3.49
CA GLU A 86 -21.13 11.07 -3.10
C GLU A 86 -21.62 11.92 -4.27
N TRP A 87 -20.81 12.15 -5.31
CA TRP A 87 -21.19 13.08 -6.38
C TRP A 87 -22.46 12.63 -7.10
N LYS A 88 -22.59 11.34 -7.39
CA LYS A 88 -23.79 10.75 -8.01
C LYS A 88 -25.04 10.79 -7.12
N ILE A 89 -24.87 10.96 -5.81
CA ILE A 89 -25.97 10.98 -4.81
C ILE A 89 -26.40 12.41 -4.51
N ARG A 90 -25.44 13.33 -4.36
CA ARG A 90 -25.64 14.69 -3.82
C ARG A 90 -25.33 15.80 -4.82
N GLY A 91 -24.49 15.52 -5.81
CA GLY A 91 -24.07 16.46 -6.84
C GLY A 91 -25.14 16.70 -7.90
N LYS A 92 -24.93 17.71 -8.73
CA LYS A 92 -25.81 18.06 -9.86
C LYS A 92 -24.98 18.38 -11.08
N GLY A 93 -25.23 17.70 -12.19
CA GLY A 93 -24.47 17.88 -13.44
C GLY A 93 -23.06 17.28 -13.39
N ALA A 94 -22.17 17.79 -14.24
CA ALA A 94 -20.79 17.32 -14.34
C ALA A 94 -19.95 17.76 -13.13
N TYR A 95 -19.03 16.90 -12.66
CA TYR A 95 -18.02 17.28 -11.66
C TYR A 95 -16.90 18.05 -12.35
N ASP A 96 -17.18 19.31 -12.70
CA ASP A 96 -16.37 20.18 -13.54
C ASP A 96 -16.45 21.61 -12.98
N TYR A 97 -15.30 22.16 -12.55
CA TYR A 97 -15.27 23.51 -11.96
C TYR A 97 -15.27 24.64 -13.00
N VAL A 98 -14.84 24.36 -14.23
CA VAL A 98 -14.84 25.32 -15.33
C VAL A 98 -16.27 25.61 -15.75
N ASN A 99 -17.06 24.56 -15.95
CA ASN A 99 -18.38 24.64 -16.56
C ASN A 99 -19.54 24.52 -15.55
N ASN A 100 -19.30 24.01 -14.35
CA ASN A 100 -20.35 23.72 -13.36
C ASN A 100 -19.92 24.03 -11.90
N SER A 101 -19.06 25.04 -11.71
CA SER A 101 -18.56 25.45 -10.40
C SER A 101 -19.64 25.71 -9.34
N PRO A 102 -20.82 26.33 -9.62
CA PRO A 102 -21.82 26.56 -8.59
C PRO A 102 -22.32 25.27 -7.92
N ALA A 103 -22.54 24.21 -8.69
CA ALA A 103 -22.99 22.93 -8.15
C ALA A 103 -21.87 22.22 -7.38
N VAL A 104 -20.63 22.28 -7.87
CA VAL A 104 -19.45 21.71 -7.18
C VAL A 104 -19.19 22.45 -5.86
N TYR A 105 -19.25 23.78 -5.88
CA TYR A 105 -19.11 24.61 -4.69
C TYR A 105 -20.19 24.28 -3.65
N GLN A 106 -21.46 24.18 -4.06
CA GLN A 106 -22.55 23.83 -3.15
C GLN A 106 -22.38 22.41 -2.55
N PHE A 107 -21.88 21.46 -3.35
CA PHE A 107 -21.57 20.11 -2.88
C PHE A 107 -20.52 20.11 -1.76
N TRP A 108 -19.44 20.88 -1.90
CA TRP A 108 -18.44 21.08 -0.85
C TRP A 108 -19.01 21.85 0.34
N GLU A 109 -19.71 22.96 0.10
CA GLU A 109 -20.25 23.84 1.15
C GLU A 109 -21.14 23.06 2.13
N ASN A 110 -22.03 22.22 1.60
CA ASN A 110 -22.95 21.43 2.42
C ASN A 110 -22.20 20.50 3.38
N ARG A 111 -21.09 19.89 2.95
CA ARG A 111 -20.25 19.05 3.80
C ARG A 111 -19.52 19.90 4.85
N VAL A 112 -18.86 20.98 4.43
CA VAL A 112 -18.09 21.83 5.35
C VAL A 112 -18.97 22.35 6.50
N LYS A 113 -20.21 22.76 6.21
CA LYS A 113 -21.18 23.18 7.25
C LYS A 113 -21.47 22.08 8.27
N GLU A 114 -21.58 20.84 7.82
CA GLU A 114 -21.92 19.68 8.67
C GLU A 114 -20.75 19.26 9.56
N VAL A 115 -19.52 19.32 9.03
CA VAL A 115 -18.31 18.83 9.74
C VAL A 115 -17.51 19.94 10.41
N ALA A 116 -17.94 21.20 10.29
CA ALA A 116 -17.36 22.30 11.06
C ALA A 116 -17.43 22.01 12.57
N GLY A 117 -16.34 22.29 13.29
CA GLY A 117 -16.23 21.97 14.73
C GLY A 117 -15.84 20.51 15.03
N GLN A 118 -15.24 19.82 14.06
CA GLN A 118 -14.66 18.48 14.21
C GLN A 118 -13.20 18.46 13.73
N GLU A 119 -12.42 17.47 14.19
CA GLU A 119 -11.04 17.23 13.76
C GLU A 119 -11.02 16.73 12.31
N ILE A 120 -10.86 17.66 11.36
CA ILE A 120 -10.79 17.39 9.93
C ILE A 120 -9.47 17.92 9.38
N LEU A 121 -8.82 17.14 8.50
CA LEU A 121 -7.72 17.61 7.66
C LEU A 121 -8.27 17.85 6.26
N TYR A 122 -8.35 19.12 5.84
CA TYR A 122 -8.99 19.47 4.58
C TYR A 122 -8.03 19.30 3.41
N THR A 123 -8.29 18.28 2.59
CA THR A 123 -7.65 18.15 1.28
C THR A 123 -8.14 19.26 0.35
N LEU A 124 -7.19 19.97 -0.26
CA LEU A 124 -7.42 21.04 -1.22
C LEU A 124 -7.15 20.60 -2.66
N GLY A 125 -7.64 21.40 -3.60
CA GLY A 125 -7.49 21.19 -5.03
C GLY A 125 -8.64 20.40 -5.62
N MET A 126 -8.45 19.85 -6.82
CA MET A 126 -9.46 19.07 -7.52
C MET A 126 -8.80 18.11 -8.51
N ARG A 127 -9.36 16.89 -8.62
CA ARG A 127 -9.05 15.89 -9.65
C ARG A 127 -10.34 15.41 -10.29
N GLY A 128 -10.31 14.29 -11.03
CA GLY A 128 -11.52 13.58 -11.46
C GLY A 128 -12.36 13.07 -10.28
N VAL A 129 -13.49 12.42 -10.61
CA VAL A 129 -14.41 11.82 -9.63
C VAL A 129 -13.73 10.76 -8.75
N HIS A 130 -12.79 10.01 -9.32
CA HIS A 130 -11.85 9.14 -8.61
C HIS A 130 -10.44 9.43 -9.17
N ASP A 131 -9.74 8.41 -9.68
CA ASP A 131 -8.48 8.60 -10.37
C ASP A 131 -8.68 9.03 -11.83
N GLY A 132 -8.01 10.13 -12.20
CA GLY A 132 -8.06 10.68 -13.55
C GLY A 132 -7.99 12.20 -13.55
N LYS A 133 -7.82 12.76 -14.74
CA LYS A 133 -7.73 14.22 -14.95
C LYS A 133 -9.03 14.90 -14.51
N MET A 134 -8.90 16.11 -13.95
CA MET A 134 -10.05 17.00 -13.73
C MET A 134 -10.77 17.29 -15.06
N GLN A 135 -12.09 17.45 -15.01
CA GLN A 135 -12.90 17.81 -16.18
C GLN A 135 -12.76 19.31 -16.47
N GLY A 136 -13.00 19.69 -17.74
CA GLY A 136 -13.01 21.10 -18.16
C GLY A 136 -11.64 21.70 -18.52
N ALA A 137 -10.53 21.02 -18.20
CA ALA A 137 -9.17 21.47 -18.52
C ALA A 137 -8.30 20.33 -19.08
N LYS A 138 -7.52 20.62 -20.13
CA LYS A 138 -6.71 19.63 -20.86
C LYS A 138 -5.22 19.83 -20.69
N THR A 139 -4.75 21.07 -20.79
CA THR A 139 -3.32 21.41 -20.65
C THR A 139 -2.95 21.71 -19.19
N VAL A 140 -1.66 21.68 -18.88
CA VAL A 140 -1.16 21.96 -17.54
C VAL A 140 -1.48 23.41 -17.12
N GLU A 141 -1.39 24.36 -18.06
CA GLU A 141 -1.68 25.77 -17.84
C GLU A 141 -3.17 25.99 -17.52
N GLU A 142 -4.07 25.32 -18.25
CA GLU A 142 -5.51 25.37 -17.98
C GLU A 142 -5.83 24.77 -16.60
N GLN A 143 -5.23 23.61 -16.28
CA GLN A 143 -5.44 22.96 -15.00
C GLN A 143 -4.90 23.79 -13.83
N LYS A 144 -3.75 24.45 -14.00
CA LYS A 144 -3.19 25.41 -13.04
C LYS A 144 -4.15 26.59 -12.79
N ALA A 145 -4.74 27.14 -13.85
CA ALA A 145 -5.72 28.22 -13.72
C ALA A 145 -6.97 27.77 -12.94
N VAL A 146 -7.43 26.53 -13.16
CA VAL A 146 -8.54 25.93 -12.38
C VAL A 146 -8.16 25.82 -10.90
N LEU A 147 -6.99 25.26 -10.58
CA LEU A 147 -6.57 25.08 -9.19
C LEU A 147 -6.43 26.39 -8.42
N ASN A 148 -5.92 27.45 -9.05
CA ASN A 148 -5.85 28.77 -8.44
C ASN A 148 -7.23 29.28 -8.00
N ARG A 149 -8.26 29.10 -8.84
CA ARG A 149 -9.65 29.47 -8.50
C ARG A 149 -10.21 28.57 -7.40
N VAL A 150 -9.99 27.26 -7.52
CA VAL A 150 -10.45 26.25 -6.56
C VAL A 150 -9.89 26.53 -5.16
N PHE A 151 -8.61 26.85 -5.02
CA PHE A 151 -8.01 27.15 -3.72
C PHE A 151 -8.64 28.36 -3.03
N VAL A 152 -8.93 29.43 -3.78
CA VAL A 152 -9.59 30.63 -3.23
C VAL A 152 -10.97 30.27 -2.68
N ASP A 153 -11.78 29.58 -3.48
CA ASP A 153 -13.16 29.25 -3.12
C ASP A 153 -13.23 28.22 -1.96
N GLN A 154 -12.37 27.20 -1.99
CA GLN A 154 -12.26 26.21 -0.91
C GLN A 154 -11.85 26.86 0.40
N ARG A 155 -10.83 27.72 0.39
CA ARG A 155 -10.41 28.46 1.59
C ARG A 155 -11.46 29.45 2.06
N GLY A 156 -12.23 30.05 1.15
CA GLY A 156 -13.38 30.89 1.50
C GLY A 156 -14.48 30.13 2.26
N LEU A 157 -14.72 28.86 1.93
CA LEU A 157 -15.62 27.98 2.71
C LEU A 157 -15.07 27.73 4.12
N LEU A 158 -13.78 27.45 4.24
CA LEU A 158 -13.12 27.24 5.54
C LEU A 158 -13.17 28.51 6.40
N GLU A 159 -12.90 29.67 5.80
CA GLU A 159 -12.98 30.97 6.46
C GLU A 159 -14.36 31.26 7.04
N LYS A 160 -15.40 30.93 6.26
CA LYS A 160 -16.80 31.22 6.58
C LYS A 160 -17.38 30.32 7.66
N TYR A 161 -17.01 29.04 7.67
CA TYR A 161 -17.68 28.02 8.48
C TYR A 161 -16.80 27.37 9.54
N VAL A 162 -15.47 27.35 9.36
CA VAL A 162 -14.56 26.61 10.25
C VAL A 162 -13.78 27.56 11.14
N ASN A 163 -13.01 28.48 10.55
CA ASN A 163 -12.26 29.49 11.30
C ASN A 163 -11.94 30.70 10.43
N LYS A 164 -12.19 31.91 10.95
CA LYS A 164 -11.95 33.17 10.24
C LYS A 164 -10.46 33.36 9.86
N ASP A 165 -9.54 32.80 10.64
CA ASP A 165 -8.14 32.66 10.23
C ASP A 165 -7.92 31.24 9.68
N VAL A 166 -7.89 31.14 8.35
CA VAL A 166 -7.69 29.85 7.67
C VAL A 166 -6.32 29.24 7.91
N THR A 167 -5.33 30.01 8.36
CA THR A 167 -4.00 29.45 8.69
C THR A 167 -4.01 28.60 9.97
N GLN A 168 -5.10 28.70 10.74
CA GLN A 168 -5.39 27.86 11.91
C GLN A 168 -6.22 26.61 11.53
N VAL A 169 -6.61 26.45 10.27
CA VAL A 169 -7.32 25.27 9.75
C VAL A 169 -6.31 24.35 9.07
N PRO A 170 -6.16 23.09 9.50
CA PRO A 170 -5.18 22.20 8.89
C PRO A 170 -5.63 21.78 7.49
N GLN A 171 -4.76 22.04 6.53
CA GLN A 171 -5.00 21.84 5.10
C GLN A 171 -3.85 21.05 4.48
N VAL A 172 -4.17 20.26 3.46
CA VAL A 172 -3.20 19.47 2.71
C VAL A 172 -3.47 19.55 1.22
N PHE A 173 -2.41 19.72 0.42
CA PHE A 173 -2.44 19.58 -1.03
C PHE A 173 -1.58 18.39 -1.43
N ILE A 174 -2.16 17.49 -2.23
CA ILE A 174 -1.57 16.19 -2.56
C ILE A 174 -1.32 16.11 -4.08
N PRO A 175 -0.15 16.55 -4.59
CA PRO A 175 0.20 16.49 -6.02
C PRO A 175 0.51 15.05 -6.47
N TYR A 176 -0.52 14.19 -6.50
CA TYR A 176 -0.40 12.79 -6.91
C TYR A 176 -0.61 12.61 -8.42
N LYS A 177 0.11 11.63 -9.00
CA LYS A 177 0.09 11.29 -10.44
C LYS A 177 0.30 12.56 -11.30
N GLU A 178 -0.68 12.91 -12.12
CA GLU A 178 -0.60 14.02 -13.07
C GLU A 178 -0.55 15.39 -12.40
N VAL A 179 -0.95 15.50 -11.14
CA VAL A 179 -1.01 16.79 -10.42
C VAL A 179 0.39 17.27 -10.03
N LEU A 180 1.38 16.39 -9.95
CA LEU A 180 2.78 16.77 -9.72
C LEU A 180 3.32 17.66 -10.86
N ASP A 181 3.00 17.32 -12.10
CA ASP A 181 3.39 18.13 -13.26
C ASP A 181 2.77 19.53 -13.21
N ILE A 182 1.52 19.64 -12.74
CA ILE A 182 0.83 20.91 -12.55
C ILE A 182 1.49 21.74 -11.45
N TYR A 183 1.90 21.10 -10.36
CA TYR A 183 2.65 21.75 -9.29
C TYR A 183 3.98 22.30 -9.79
N HIS A 184 4.78 21.47 -10.49
CA HIS A 184 6.08 21.85 -11.06
C HIS A 184 5.98 22.93 -12.14
N ALA A 185 4.82 23.13 -12.77
CA ALA A 185 4.54 24.27 -13.64
C ALA A 185 4.38 25.61 -12.88
N GLY A 186 4.81 25.69 -11.61
CA GLY A 186 4.82 26.89 -10.78
C GLY A 186 3.46 27.23 -10.19
N LEU A 187 2.64 26.23 -9.86
CA LEU A 187 1.38 26.43 -9.11
C LEU A 187 1.69 27.07 -7.76
N GLN A 188 0.96 28.13 -7.41
CA GLN A 188 1.13 28.80 -6.12
C GLN A 188 0.16 28.16 -5.12
N VAL A 189 0.73 27.49 -4.12
CA VAL A 189 -0.02 26.93 -2.99
C VAL A 189 0.23 27.82 -1.77
N PRO A 190 -0.79 28.22 -0.98
CA PRO A 190 -0.57 29.05 0.21
C PRO A 190 0.39 28.40 1.22
N GLU A 191 1.26 29.20 1.83
CA GLU A 191 2.38 28.76 2.69
C GLU A 191 1.97 27.92 3.90
N ASP A 192 0.76 28.10 4.42
CA ASP A 192 0.20 27.35 5.55
C ASP A 192 -0.28 25.94 5.19
N VAL A 193 -0.47 25.65 3.89
CA VAL A 193 -0.97 24.35 3.41
C VAL A 193 0.18 23.35 3.37
N THR A 194 -0.06 22.17 3.95
CA THR A 194 0.91 21.06 3.92
C THR A 194 1.03 20.55 2.49
N LEU A 195 2.27 20.44 1.97
CA LEU A 195 2.52 19.74 0.70
C LEU A 195 2.75 18.26 0.98
N MET A 196 1.89 17.39 0.48
CA MET A 196 2.01 15.95 0.68
C MET A 196 2.55 15.27 -0.59
N TRP A 197 3.81 14.90 -0.55
CA TRP A 197 4.48 14.17 -1.62
C TRP A 197 3.97 12.73 -1.70
N CYS A 198 4.22 12.07 -2.83
CA CYS A 198 3.73 10.71 -3.04
C CYS A 198 4.89 9.79 -3.43
N ASP A 199 4.77 8.53 -3.04
CA ASP A 199 5.51 7.47 -3.70
C ASP A 199 4.97 7.18 -5.10
N ASP A 200 5.65 6.27 -5.79
CA ASP A 200 5.29 5.79 -7.11
C ASP A 200 4.30 4.62 -7.08
N ASN A 201 3.62 4.43 -5.93
CA ASN A 201 2.77 3.30 -5.60
C ASN A 201 3.47 2.00 -5.24
N TYR A 202 4.79 1.91 -5.38
CA TYR A 202 5.60 0.72 -5.06
C TYR A 202 6.65 1.02 -4.01
N GLY A 203 6.47 2.09 -3.23
CA GLY A 203 7.32 2.50 -2.13
C GLY A 203 8.45 3.46 -2.52
N TYR A 204 8.59 3.88 -3.78
CA TYR A 204 9.66 4.83 -4.16
C TYR A 204 9.12 6.26 -4.21
N ILE A 205 9.52 7.08 -3.25
CA ILE A 205 9.13 8.51 -3.13
C ILE A 205 9.59 9.28 -4.36
N ARG A 206 8.65 9.98 -5.03
CA ARG A 206 8.91 10.66 -6.31
C ARG A 206 9.53 12.05 -6.19
N HIS A 207 9.26 12.75 -5.10
CA HIS A 207 9.75 14.11 -4.85
C HIS A 207 10.13 14.26 -3.38
N PHE A 208 11.31 14.80 -3.12
CA PHE A 208 11.74 15.26 -1.80
C PHE A 208 11.76 16.78 -1.81
N PRO A 209 11.34 17.44 -0.73
CA PRO A 209 11.22 18.89 -0.72
C PRO A 209 12.57 19.56 -0.97
N THR A 210 12.57 20.54 -1.85
CA THR A 210 13.63 21.53 -2.01
C THR A 210 13.81 22.33 -0.71
N ALA A 211 14.90 23.10 -0.61
CA ALA A 211 15.12 23.97 0.56
C ALA A 211 13.96 24.97 0.76
N GLU A 212 13.41 25.50 -0.33
CA GLU A 212 12.24 26.40 -0.31
C GLU A 212 11.00 25.68 0.21
N GLU A 213 10.65 24.52 -0.38
CA GLU A 213 9.50 23.73 0.05
C GLU A 213 9.61 23.25 1.50
N ARG A 214 10.84 22.95 1.96
CA ARG A 214 11.13 22.54 3.34
C ARG A 214 10.90 23.68 4.34
N ALA A 215 11.13 24.93 3.94
CA ALA A 215 11.00 26.10 4.81
C ALA A 215 9.55 26.58 5.01
N ARG A 216 8.59 26.06 4.22
CA ARG A 216 7.17 26.45 4.28
C ARG A 216 6.56 26.18 5.66
N LYS A 217 5.71 27.10 6.14
CA LYS A 217 5.02 26.99 7.44
C LYS A 217 4.15 25.73 7.54
N GLY A 218 3.49 25.35 6.45
CA GLY A 218 2.65 24.15 6.36
C GLY A 218 3.45 22.85 6.46
N GLY A 219 4.75 22.88 6.19
CA GLY A 219 5.62 21.71 6.17
C GLY A 219 5.27 20.72 5.06
N ASN A 220 5.87 19.53 5.14
CA ASN A 220 5.81 18.51 4.11
C ASN A 220 5.35 17.17 4.68
N GLY A 221 4.46 16.50 3.94
CA GLY A 221 3.98 15.16 4.24
C GLY A 221 4.31 14.15 3.14
N VAL A 222 3.98 12.88 3.36
CA VAL A 222 4.08 11.81 2.35
C VAL A 222 2.88 10.88 2.41
N TYR A 223 2.37 10.53 1.23
CA TYR A 223 1.44 9.44 0.99
C TYR A 223 2.20 8.25 0.40
N TYR A 224 2.25 7.14 1.13
CA TYR A 224 3.06 5.96 0.84
C TYR A 224 2.19 4.72 0.68
N HIS A 225 2.61 3.73 -0.11
CA HIS A 225 1.82 2.53 -0.39
C HIS A 225 2.51 1.26 0.11
N VAL A 226 1.75 0.38 0.77
CA VAL A 226 2.09 -1.05 0.93
C VAL A 226 1.08 -1.98 0.25
N SER A 227 0.02 -1.39 -0.32
CA SER A 227 -0.99 -2.03 -1.16
C SER A 227 -1.37 -1.07 -2.30
N TYR A 228 -1.64 -1.60 -3.48
CA TYR A 228 -2.01 -0.79 -4.64
C TYR A 228 -2.76 -1.55 -5.72
N TRP A 229 -3.83 -0.93 -6.22
CA TRP A 229 -4.43 -1.17 -7.53
C TRP A 229 -3.77 -0.30 -8.59
N GLY A 230 -3.16 -0.90 -9.61
CA GLY A 230 -2.82 -0.17 -10.84
C GLY A 230 -1.62 -0.71 -11.61
N ARG A 231 -1.08 0.12 -12.50
CA ARG A 231 0.06 -0.23 -13.37
C ARG A 231 1.39 -0.28 -12.60
N PRO A 232 2.37 -1.09 -13.04
CA PRO A 232 2.24 -2.12 -14.06
C PRO A 232 1.42 -3.32 -13.61
N HIS A 233 1.26 -3.58 -12.30
CA HIS A 233 0.39 -4.64 -11.79
C HIS A 233 0.04 -4.42 -10.32
N ASP A 234 -1.18 -4.76 -9.95
CA ASP A 234 -1.70 -4.72 -8.58
C ASP A 234 -0.88 -5.58 -7.61
N HIS A 235 -0.76 -5.12 -6.36
CA HIS A 235 -0.28 -5.92 -5.21
C HIS A 235 -1.24 -5.77 -4.03
N LEU A 236 -2.35 -6.51 -4.12
CA LEU A 236 -3.51 -6.38 -3.23
C LEU A 236 -3.72 -7.60 -2.34
N TRP A 237 -3.10 -8.74 -2.63
CA TRP A 237 -3.40 -9.99 -1.94
C TRP A 237 -2.56 -10.18 -0.68
N LEU A 238 -1.24 -10.05 -0.80
CA LEU A 238 -0.31 -10.23 0.33
C LEU A 238 0.53 -8.97 0.54
N SER A 239 0.74 -8.59 1.80
CA SER A 239 1.65 -7.49 2.15
C SER A 239 3.10 -7.97 2.20
N THR A 240 3.78 -7.85 1.06
CA THR A 240 5.13 -8.38 0.87
C THR A 240 6.17 -7.31 0.58
N MET A 241 5.85 -6.02 0.81
CA MET A 241 6.86 -4.97 0.68
C MET A 241 7.96 -5.18 1.73
N SER A 242 9.21 -5.07 1.29
CA SER A 242 10.36 -5.28 2.16
C SER A 242 10.40 -4.24 3.28
N PRO A 243 10.49 -4.66 4.55
CA PRO A 243 10.71 -3.76 5.69
C PRO A 243 11.92 -2.85 5.48
N SER A 244 12.97 -3.38 4.86
CA SER A 244 14.21 -2.65 4.55
C SER A 244 13.99 -1.52 3.55
N LEU A 245 13.10 -1.72 2.56
CA LEU A 245 12.76 -0.68 1.58
C LEU A 245 11.96 0.44 2.25
N ILE A 246 10.94 0.07 3.03
CA ILE A 246 10.11 1.02 3.79
C ILE A 246 11.00 1.86 4.70
N TYR A 247 11.87 1.20 5.48
CA TYR A 247 12.79 1.89 6.38
C TYR A 247 13.69 2.87 5.63
N GLN A 248 14.37 2.45 4.56
CA GLN A 248 15.29 3.33 3.83
C GLN A 248 14.56 4.56 3.26
N GLN A 249 13.40 4.36 2.62
CA GLN A 249 12.65 5.43 1.97
C GLN A 249 12.08 6.42 2.99
N MET A 250 11.50 5.92 4.07
CA MET A 250 10.89 6.76 5.10
C MET A 250 11.92 7.43 6.01
N LYS A 251 13.08 6.78 6.24
CA LYS A 251 14.23 7.42 6.88
C LYS A 251 14.72 8.61 6.05
N GLN A 252 14.91 8.39 4.75
CA GLN A 252 15.30 9.45 3.84
C GLN A 252 14.26 10.57 3.78
N ALA A 253 12.96 10.25 3.78
CA ALA A 253 11.89 11.23 3.82
C ALA A 253 11.99 12.15 5.04
N TYR A 254 12.15 11.57 6.23
CA TYR A 254 12.30 12.31 7.47
C TYR A 254 13.53 13.23 7.45
N ASP A 255 14.68 12.70 7.00
CA ASP A 255 15.95 13.43 6.95
C ASP A 255 15.88 14.62 5.97
N GLN A 256 15.14 14.45 4.88
CA GLN A 256 14.88 15.50 3.89
C GLN A 256 13.81 16.51 4.34
N GLY A 257 13.21 16.35 5.52
CA GLY A 257 12.28 17.32 6.10
C GLY A 257 10.81 17.03 5.85
N ILE A 258 10.45 15.81 5.43
CA ILE A 258 9.06 15.35 5.37
C ILE A 258 8.65 14.87 6.76
N GLN A 259 8.20 15.79 7.61
CA GLN A 259 7.98 15.57 9.04
C GLN A 259 6.59 15.97 9.53
N LYS A 260 5.73 16.52 8.66
CA LYS A 260 4.43 17.07 9.06
C LYS A 260 3.33 16.02 9.14
N MET A 261 3.26 15.13 8.15
CA MET A 261 2.12 14.22 7.96
C MET A 261 2.51 13.00 7.14
N TRP A 262 2.35 11.80 7.69
CA TRP A 262 2.61 10.54 6.99
C TRP A 262 1.31 9.75 6.90
N ILE A 263 0.96 9.31 5.69
CA ILE A 263 -0.24 8.51 5.43
C ILE A 263 0.16 7.26 4.65
N LEU A 264 -0.37 6.10 5.07
CA LEU A 264 -0.08 4.81 4.47
C LEU A 264 -1.34 4.24 3.82
N ASN A 265 -1.28 3.87 2.54
CA ASN A 265 -2.27 3.02 1.92
C ASN A 265 -2.05 1.57 2.37
N VAL A 266 -3.02 1.05 3.11
CA VAL A 266 -2.96 -0.25 3.80
C VAL A 266 -3.87 -1.32 3.18
N GLY A 267 -4.56 -1.01 2.07
CA GLY A 267 -5.60 -1.88 1.53
C GLY A 267 -6.64 -2.24 2.61
N ASP A 268 -6.76 -3.53 2.91
CA ASP A 268 -7.72 -4.06 3.89
C ASP A 268 -7.21 -4.12 5.34
N ILE A 269 -6.08 -3.46 5.65
CA ILE A 269 -5.30 -3.57 6.90
C ILE A 269 -4.61 -4.93 7.03
N LYS A 270 -5.38 -6.02 6.96
CA LYS A 270 -4.84 -7.39 6.94
C LYS A 270 -4.55 -7.77 5.48
N PRO A 271 -3.42 -8.42 5.15
CA PRO A 271 -2.39 -8.95 6.04
C PRO A 271 -1.12 -8.06 6.09
N ALA A 272 -1.25 -6.74 6.30
CA ALA A 272 -0.14 -5.78 6.34
C ALA A 272 0.30 -5.37 7.75
N GLU A 273 -0.05 -6.15 8.76
CA GLU A 273 0.08 -5.79 10.18
C GLU A 273 1.51 -5.33 10.55
N TYR A 274 2.53 -6.07 10.10
CA TYR A 274 3.92 -5.74 10.42
C TYR A 274 4.40 -4.45 9.75
N GLN A 275 4.12 -4.26 8.45
CA GLN A 275 4.54 -3.04 7.74
C GLN A 275 3.82 -1.81 8.28
N ILE A 276 2.54 -1.93 8.66
CA ILE A 276 1.79 -0.86 9.30
C ILE A 276 2.46 -0.47 10.63
N GLU A 277 2.77 -1.45 11.48
CA GLU A 277 3.39 -1.15 12.78
C GLU A 277 4.79 -0.54 12.62
N LEU A 278 5.62 -1.06 11.70
CA LEU A 278 6.91 -0.46 11.38
C LEU A 278 6.76 1.01 10.94
N PHE A 279 5.82 1.29 10.04
CA PHE A 279 5.58 2.65 9.55
C PHE A 279 5.14 3.59 10.68
N MET A 280 4.24 3.12 11.56
CA MET A 280 3.74 3.93 12.68
C MET A 280 4.80 4.12 13.77
N ASP A 281 5.62 3.12 14.06
CA ASP A 281 6.72 3.24 15.01
C ASP A 281 7.81 4.20 14.49
N MET A 282 8.08 4.21 13.18
CA MET A 282 8.95 5.22 12.55
C MET A 282 8.34 6.63 12.63
N ALA A 283 7.05 6.77 12.35
CA ALA A 283 6.36 8.07 12.43
C ALA A 283 6.32 8.62 13.87
N TRP A 284 6.26 7.73 14.87
CA TRP A 284 6.21 8.09 16.28
C TRP A 284 7.59 8.40 16.87
N ASN A 285 8.58 7.54 16.63
CA ASN A 285 9.93 7.69 17.14
C ASN A 285 10.97 7.04 16.21
N LEU A 286 11.36 7.79 15.19
CA LEU A 286 12.31 7.37 14.18
C LEU A 286 13.70 7.07 14.75
N ASP A 287 14.15 7.81 15.78
CA ASP A 287 15.46 7.61 16.40
C ASP A 287 15.58 6.23 17.04
N LYS A 288 14.52 5.78 17.74
CA LYS A 288 14.46 4.44 18.34
C LYS A 288 14.59 3.36 17.26
N VAL A 289 13.75 3.42 16.22
CA VAL A 289 13.78 2.44 15.12
C VAL A 289 15.15 2.44 14.42
N SER A 290 15.71 3.63 14.18
CA SER A 290 17.02 3.77 13.53
C SER A 290 18.17 3.23 14.38
N SER A 291 18.08 3.37 15.71
CA SER A 291 19.10 2.85 16.64
C SER A 291 19.11 1.33 16.76
N GLU A 292 17.94 0.70 16.60
CA GLU A 292 17.76 -0.75 16.70
C GLU A 292 18.12 -1.46 15.39
N GLY A 293 17.70 -0.88 14.26
CA GLY A 293 17.78 -1.51 12.94
C GLY A 293 16.54 -2.35 12.60
N VAL A 294 16.36 -2.61 11.31
CA VAL A 294 15.14 -3.23 10.75
C VAL A 294 14.99 -4.69 11.21
N THR A 295 16.09 -5.42 11.28
CA THR A 295 16.10 -6.83 11.73
C THR A 295 15.77 -6.93 13.21
N ALA A 296 16.29 -6.02 14.04
CA ALA A 296 15.98 -6.01 15.47
C ALA A 296 14.50 -5.68 15.70
N HIS A 297 13.96 -4.71 14.96
CA HIS A 297 12.54 -4.38 14.98
C HIS A 297 11.67 -5.61 14.63
N LEU A 298 11.96 -6.31 13.52
CA LEU A 298 11.24 -7.53 13.13
C LEU A 298 11.35 -8.63 14.19
N LYS A 299 12.56 -8.83 14.74
CA LYS A 299 12.80 -9.82 15.79
C LYS A 299 11.94 -9.54 17.02
N HIS A 300 11.97 -8.31 17.53
CA HIS A 300 11.19 -7.93 18.72
C HIS A 300 9.69 -8.10 18.49
N TRP A 301 9.20 -7.74 17.31
CA TRP A 301 7.80 -7.94 16.94
C TRP A 301 7.40 -9.43 16.94
N LEU A 302 8.20 -10.29 16.29
CA LEU A 302 7.94 -11.74 16.26
C LEU A 302 8.01 -12.36 17.66
N GLU A 303 8.98 -11.94 18.49
CA GLU A 303 9.10 -12.41 19.88
C GLU A 303 7.87 -12.01 20.70
N ARG A 304 7.36 -10.79 20.52
CA ARG A 304 6.16 -10.29 21.21
C ARG A 304 4.89 -11.03 20.80
N GLU A 305 4.71 -11.29 19.50
CA GLU A 305 3.47 -11.90 19.00
C GLU A 305 3.42 -13.42 19.13
N LEU A 306 4.57 -14.09 19.00
CA LEU A 306 4.65 -15.55 18.83
C LEU A 306 5.49 -16.24 19.90
N GLY A 307 6.21 -15.49 20.74
CA GLY A 307 7.13 -16.00 21.74
C GLY A 307 8.54 -16.27 21.21
N THR A 308 9.53 -16.19 22.11
CA THR A 308 10.96 -16.23 21.76
C THR A 308 11.40 -17.52 21.05
N SER A 309 10.90 -18.67 21.46
CA SER A 309 11.26 -19.97 20.86
C SER A 309 10.83 -20.08 19.39
N CYS A 310 9.62 -19.61 19.09
CA CYS A 310 9.11 -19.54 17.72
C CYS A 310 9.88 -18.49 16.90
N ALA A 311 10.01 -17.27 17.44
CA ALA A 311 10.69 -16.16 16.76
C ALA A 311 12.15 -16.49 16.38
N LYS A 312 12.87 -17.23 17.23
CA LYS A 312 14.24 -17.70 16.92
C LYS A 312 14.32 -18.52 15.63
N THR A 313 13.27 -19.27 15.29
CA THR A 313 13.19 -20.06 14.05
C THR A 313 12.63 -19.23 12.89
N ILE A 314 11.66 -18.34 13.17
CA ILE A 314 10.86 -17.66 12.15
C ILE A 314 11.48 -16.34 11.66
N LEU A 315 12.40 -15.72 12.40
CA LEU A 315 13.04 -14.47 11.98
C LEU A 315 13.68 -14.57 10.59
N SER A 316 14.53 -15.58 10.36
CA SER A 316 15.17 -15.79 9.06
C SER A 316 14.18 -16.15 7.96
N VAL A 317 13.09 -16.85 8.32
CA VAL A 317 12.02 -17.17 7.37
C VAL A 317 11.33 -15.91 6.88
N MET A 318 11.01 -14.97 7.78
CA MET A 318 10.37 -13.71 7.41
C MET A 318 11.31 -12.80 6.62
N GLN A 319 12.60 -12.73 7.00
CA GLN A 319 13.61 -12.01 6.21
C GLN A 319 13.68 -12.53 4.78
N GLU A 320 13.73 -13.85 4.61
CA GLU A 320 13.82 -14.48 3.30
C GLU A 320 12.51 -14.40 2.51
N HIS A 321 11.36 -14.45 3.18
CA HIS A 321 10.05 -14.19 2.57
C HIS A 321 10.01 -12.80 1.93
N TYR A 322 10.44 -11.76 2.65
CA TYR A 322 10.49 -10.39 2.13
C TYR A 322 11.55 -10.22 1.03
N ARG A 323 12.72 -10.86 1.16
CA ARG A 323 13.77 -10.82 0.11
C ARG A 323 13.29 -11.45 -1.20
N LEU A 324 12.71 -12.65 -1.14
CA LEU A 324 12.21 -13.35 -2.32
C LEU A 324 11.02 -12.63 -2.96
N ALA A 325 10.16 -11.99 -2.16
CA ALA A 325 9.06 -11.18 -2.68
C ALA A 325 9.53 -9.83 -3.26
N HIS A 326 10.63 -9.25 -2.75
CA HIS A 326 11.25 -8.07 -3.34
C HIS A 326 11.80 -8.36 -4.75
N ILE A 327 12.39 -9.54 -4.97
CA ILE A 327 12.82 -10.00 -6.31
C ILE A 327 11.61 -10.07 -7.26
N ARG A 328 10.53 -10.72 -6.80
CA ARG A 328 9.26 -10.78 -7.52
C ARG A 328 8.11 -11.10 -6.57
N LYS A 329 7.14 -10.19 -6.46
CA LYS A 329 5.96 -10.37 -5.61
C LYS A 329 5.11 -11.55 -6.12
N PRO A 330 4.36 -12.24 -5.23
CA PRO A 330 3.43 -13.30 -5.61
C PRO A 330 2.50 -12.92 -6.77
N GLU A 331 1.96 -11.70 -6.74
CA GLU A 331 1.06 -11.17 -7.77
C GLU A 331 1.75 -10.94 -9.13
N PHE A 332 3.07 -10.79 -9.14
CA PHE A 332 3.85 -10.48 -10.35
C PHE A 332 4.45 -11.72 -11.01
N MET A 333 4.24 -12.90 -10.43
CA MET A 333 4.81 -14.16 -10.88
C MET A 333 4.26 -14.64 -12.23
N GLY A 334 3.11 -14.11 -12.68
CA GLY A 334 2.55 -14.40 -14.00
C GLY A 334 3.19 -13.62 -15.15
N ASN A 335 4.10 -12.68 -14.84
CA ASN A 335 4.68 -11.74 -15.80
C ASN A 335 3.64 -10.97 -16.64
N THR A 336 2.45 -10.76 -16.07
CA THR A 336 1.35 -9.99 -16.65
C THR A 336 1.48 -8.49 -16.33
N ARG A 337 0.74 -7.65 -17.05
CA ARG A 337 0.57 -6.23 -16.75
C ARG A 337 -0.91 -5.84 -16.80
N GLU A 338 -1.30 -4.92 -15.93
CA GLU A 338 -2.63 -4.31 -15.85
C GLU A 338 -2.61 -2.87 -16.38
N GLU A 339 -3.79 -2.36 -16.73
CA GLU A 339 -4.01 -1.06 -17.40
C GLU A 339 -3.31 -0.88 -18.77
N GLU A 340 -2.68 -1.94 -19.27
CA GLU A 340 -2.24 -2.00 -20.65
C GLU A 340 -3.42 -2.21 -21.60
N LYS A 341 -3.46 -1.46 -22.69
CA LYS A 341 -4.54 -1.58 -23.69
C LYS A 341 -4.44 -2.86 -24.52
N ASN A 342 -3.26 -3.49 -24.56
CA ASN A 342 -3.02 -4.70 -25.35
C ASN A 342 -3.31 -5.96 -24.51
N PRO A 343 -4.27 -6.82 -24.92
CA PRO A 343 -4.61 -8.05 -24.21
C PRO A 343 -3.45 -9.03 -24.00
N VAL A 344 -2.38 -8.97 -24.81
CA VAL A 344 -1.20 -9.85 -24.67
C VAL A 344 -0.57 -9.75 -23.28
N TYR A 345 -0.70 -8.60 -22.62
CA TYR A 345 -0.17 -8.39 -21.28
C TYR A 345 -0.96 -9.11 -20.18
N ARG A 346 -2.19 -9.56 -20.47
CA ARG A 346 -3.02 -10.34 -19.56
C ARG A 346 -2.75 -11.84 -19.63
N VAL A 347 -1.97 -12.27 -20.62
CA VAL A 347 -1.56 -13.67 -20.80
C VAL A 347 -0.38 -13.97 -19.87
N VAL A 348 -0.56 -14.95 -18.99
CA VAL A 348 0.52 -15.50 -18.15
C VAL A 348 1.60 -16.08 -19.05
N LYS A 349 2.86 -15.69 -18.81
CA LYS A 349 4.00 -16.06 -19.64
C LYS A 349 5.26 -16.20 -18.81
N ASP A 350 6.31 -16.70 -19.44
CA ASP A 350 7.55 -17.01 -18.78
C ASP A 350 8.17 -15.77 -18.12
N LEU A 351 8.71 -16.00 -16.92
CA LEU A 351 9.71 -15.13 -16.35
C LEU A 351 11.06 -15.42 -17.05
N PRO A 352 11.90 -14.40 -17.27
CA PRO A 352 13.17 -14.54 -17.98
C PRO A 352 14.25 -15.14 -17.07
N TRP A 353 13.97 -16.32 -16.49
CA TRP A 353 14.83 -17.06 -15.59
C TRP A 353 15.15 -18.42 -16.18
N SER A 354 16.36 -18.90 -15.93
CA SER A 354 16.79 -20.24 -16.30
C SER A 354 16.13 -21.32 -15.45
N GLU A 355 16.15 -22.56 -15.94
CA GLU A 355 15.66 -23.72 -15.18
C GLU A 355 16.35 -23.85 -13.81
N ARG A 356 17.65 -23.53 -13.73
CA ARG A 356 18.40 -23.53 -12.45
C ARG A 356 17.83 -22.51 -11.47
N GLU A 357 17.68 -21.26 -11.89
CA GLU A 357 17.17 -20.17 -11.03
C GLU A 357 15.74 -20.45 -10.56
N ILE A 358 14.92 -21.05 -11.42
CA ILE A 358 13.57 -21.50 -11.08
C ILE A 358 13.61 -22.56 -9.98
N ASN A 359 14.46 -23.59 -10.14
CA ASN A 359 14.59 -24.67 -9.17
C ASN A 359 15.18 -24.18 -7.84
N GLU A 360 16.17 -23.29 -7.86
CA GLU A 360 16.72 -22.64 -6.68
C GLU A 360 15.64 -21.88 -5.90
N ARG A 361 14.80 -21.10 -6.61
CA ARG A 361 13.70 -20.36 -5.99
C ARG A 361 12.60 -21.29 -5.43
N LEU A 362 12.25 -22.36 -6.15
CA LEU A 362 11.28 -23.36 -5.70
C LEU A 362 11.76 -24.08 -4.43
N ASN A 363 13.04 -24.41 -4.35
CA ASN A 363 13.66 -25.02 -3.18
C ASN A 363 13.68 -24.06 -1.99
N ALA A 364 14.11 -22.80 -2.20
CA ALA A 364 14.10 -21.79 -1.15
C ALA A 364 12.71 -21.65 -0.52
N TYR A 365 11.65 -21.51 -1.32
CA TYR A 365 10.28 -21.47 -0.78
C TYR A 365 9.83 -22.77 -0.12
N SER A 366 10.29 -23.93 -0.59
CA SER A 366 9.98 -25.21 0.05
C SER A 366 10.55 -25.29 1.47
N GLU A 367 11.80 -24.86 1.66
CA GLU A 367 12.42 -24.77 3.00
C GLU A 367 11.68 -23.79 3.92
N LEU A 368 11.24 -22.64 3.39
CA LEU A 368 10.42 -21.69 4.17
C LEU A 368 9.10 -22.33 4.62
N SER A 369 8.40 -22.98 3.71
CA SER A 369 7.11 -23.64 3.98
C SER A 369 7.25 -24.77 5.01
N GLU A 370 8.30 -25.58 4.91
CA GLU A 370 8.58 -26.65 5.87
C GLU A 370 8.94 -26.13 7.26
N THR A 371 9.79 -25.11 7.32
CA THR A 371 10.21 -24.49 8.58
C THR A 371 9.00 -23.91 9.33
N VAL A 372 8.12 -23.24 8.59
CA VAL A 372 6.85 -22.72 9.10
C VAL A 372 5.94 -23.84 9.62
N GLU A 373 5.84 -24.97 8.93
CA GLU A 373 5.03 -26.10 9.41
C GLU A 373 5.58 -26.67 10.72
N LYS A 374 6.90 -26.90 10.78
CA LYS A 374 7.58 -27.47 11.98
C LYS A 374 7.48 -26.54 13.20
N ALA A 375 7.55 -25.22 12.98
CA ALA A 375 7.52 -24.22 14.06
C ALA A 375 6.14 -24.03 14.70
N ALA A 376 5.03 -24.44 14.05
CA ALA A 376 3.68 -24.29 14.58
C ALA A 376 3.49 -24.91 15.98
N SER A 377 4.14 -26.05 16.23
CA SER A 377 4.11 -26.75 17.52
C SER A 377 4.78 -25.97 18.67
N LYS A 378 5.64 -24.99 18.35
CA LYS A 378 6.34 -24.15 19.32
C LYS A 378 5.57 -22.87 19.68
N VAL A 379 4.45 -22.62 19.01
CA VAL A 379 3.63 -21.42 19.22
C VAL A 379 2.77 -21.62 20.47
N PRO A 380 2.71 -20.63 21.39
CA PRO A 380 1.82 -20.68 22.55
C PRO A 380 0.36 -20.92 22.14
N ALA A 381 -0.39 -21.70 22.94
CA ALA A 381 -1.75 -22.10 22.60
C ALA A 381 -2.68 -20.91 22.26
N GLY A 382 -2.59 -19.81 23.01
CA GLY A 382 -3.37 -18.59 22.77
C GLY A 382 -2.93 -17.73 21.58
N ARG A 383 -1.92 -18.16 20.80
CA ARG A 383 -1.35 -17.42 19.67
C ARG A 383 -1.34 -18.20 18.35
N GLN A 384 -2.01 -19.36 18.30
CA GLN A 384 -2.07 -20.19 17.09
C GLN A 384 -2.72 -19.48 15.90
N SER A 385 -3.83 -18.78 16.11
CA SER A 385 -4.49 -17.99 15.05
C SER A 385 -3.62 -16.83 14.57
N ALA A 386 -2.94 -16.14 15.49
CA ALA A 386 -1.97 -15.10 15.13
C ALA A 386 -0.81 -15.69 14.30
N TYR A 387 -0.31 -16.88 14.63
CA TYR A 387 0.71 -17.54 13.82
C TYR A 387 0.22 -17.85 12.41
N PHE A 388 -1.04 -18.30 12.27
CA PHE A 388 -1.61 -18.52 10.94
C PHE A 388 -1.74 -17.22 10.16
N GLU A 389 -2.30 -16.18 10.77
CA GLU A 389 -2.54 -14.88 10.14
C GLU A 389 -1.23 -14.20 9.71
N LEU A 390 -0.21 -14.20 10.58
CA LEU A 390 0.98 -13.35 10.46
C LEU A 390 2.16 -14.04 9.78
N VAL A 391 2.24 -15.38 9.83
CA VAL A 391 3.39 -16.15 9.33
C VAL A 391 2.96 -17.26 8.39
N LYS A 392 2.11 -18.18 8.85
CA LYS A 392 1.81 -19.40 8.08
C LYS A 392 1.12 -19.08 6.76
N TYR A 393 0.07 -18.26 6.80
CA TYR A 393 -0.66 -17.87 5.61
C TYR A 393 0.23 -17.14 4.60
N PRO A 394 0.87 -15.98 4.91
CA PRO A 394 1.64 -15.25 3.90
C PRO A 394 2.82 -16.05 3.34
N VAL A 395 3.54 -16.82 4.17
CA VAL A 395 4.69 -17.61 3.70
C VAL A 395 4.25 -18.80 2.83
N GLN A 396 3.25 -19.57 3.27
CA GLN A 396 2.78 -20.73 2.51
C GLN A 396 1.98 -20.30 1.27
N ALA A 397 1.17 -19.24 1.35
CA ALA A 397 0.46 -18.69 0.19
C ALA A 397 1.42 -18.18 -0.88
N ALA A 398 2.47 -17.43 -0.50
CA ALA A 398 3.52 -17.01 -1.42
C ALA A 398 4.26 -18.22 -2.03
N THR A 399 4.55 -19.24 -1.21
CA THR A 399 5.17 -20.49 -1.68
C THR A 399 4.30 -21.16 -2.75
N GLN A 400 3.01 -21.34 -2.48
CA GLN A 400 2.11 -22.00 -3.41
C GLN A 400 1.87 -21.17 -4.68
N MET A 401 1.90 -19.84 -4.60
CA MET A 401 1.82 -18.99 -5.80
C MET A 401 3.05 -19.15 -6.69
N ASN A 402 4.24 -19.22 -6.09
CA ASN A 402 5.47 -19.53 -6.82
C ASN A 402 5.42 -20.93 -7.42
N ARG A 403 5.02 -21.96 -6.65
CA ARG A 403 4.84 -23.33 -7.16
C ARG A 403 3.88 -23.38 -8.34
N LYS A 404 2.68 -22.78 -8.21
CA LYS A 404 1.68 -22.71 -9.28
C LYS A 404 2.29 -22.17 -10.58
N LEU A 405 2.91 -21.00 -10.53
CA LEU A 405 3.33 -20.29 -11.74
C LEU A 405 4.66 -20.80 -12.31
N LEU A 406 5.58 -21.25 -11.45
CA LEU A 406 6.88 -21.79 -11.89
C LEU A 406 6.77 -23.25 -12.37
N TYR A 407 5.97 -24.11 -11.70
CA TYR A 407 5.67 -25.43 -12.25
C TYR A 407 4.93 -25.31 -13.58
N ALA A 408 4.00 -24.35 -13.71
CA ALA A 408 3.38 -24.09 -15.01
C ALA A 408 4.42 -23.66 -16.06
N GLN A 409 5.39 -22.81 -15.72
CA GLN A 409 6.48 -22.45 -16.65
C GLN A 409 7.33 -23.67 -17.07
N LEU A 410 7.68 -24.55 -16.14
CA LEU A 410 8.39 -25.80 -16.44
C LEU A 410 7.54 -26.74 -17.31
N ALA A 411 6.24 -26.86 -17.00
CA ALA A 411 5.30 -27.70 -17.74
C ALA A 411 5.04 -27.22 -19.16
N ARG A 412 5.06 -25.90 -19.41
CA ARG A 412 5.03 -25.34 -20.79
C ARG A 412 6.19 -25.84 -21.65
N HIS A 413 7.32 -26.18 -21.02
CA HIS A 413 8.55 -26.66 -21.68
C HIS A 413 8.77 -28.17 -21.50
N ASP A 414 7.73 -28.92 -21.14
CA ASP A 414 7.78 -30.38 -20.97
C ASP A 414 8.81 -30.84 -19.91
N LYS A 415 9.05 -30.00 -18.88
CA LYS A 415 9.98 -30.31 -17.76
C LYS A 415 9.27 -30.69 -16.46
N GLU A 416 7.96 -30.49 -16.38
CA GLU A 416 7.15 -30.80 -15.20
C GLU A 416 5.70 -31.15 -15.59
N ASP A 417 4.98 -31.79 -14.67
CA ASP A 417 3.56 -32.09 -14.84
C ASP A 417 2.67 -30.88 -14.47
N TRP A 418 1.68 -30.58 -15.31
CA TRP A 418 0.68 -29.53 -15.07
C TRP A 418 -0.13 -29.75 -13.79
N GLU A 419 -0.32 -31.00 -13.36
CA GLU A 419 -1.06 -31.32 -12.13
C GLU A 419 -0.41 -30.71 -10.88
N LYS A 420 0.92 -30.52 -10.88
CA LYS A 420 1.60 -29.83 -9.75
C LYS A 420 1.22 -28.35 -9.66
N SER A 421 0.99 -27.69 -10.80
CA SER A 421 0.49 -26.31 -10.81
C SER A 421 -0.93 -26.24 -10.25
N ASP A 422 -1.81 -27.16 -10.65
CA ASP A 422 -3.20 -27.19 -10.16
C ASP A 422 -3.30 -27.55 -8.68
N ALA A 423 -2.49 -28.50 -8.20
CA ALA A 423 -2.41 -28.83 -6.77
C ALA A 423 -1.92 -27.64 -5.93
N ALA A 424 -0.95 -26.86 -6.44
CA ALA A 424 -0.50 -25.64 -5.76
C ALA A 424 -1.62 -24.59 -5.70
N TYR A 425 -2.40 -24.44 -6.76
CA TYR A 425 -3.60 -23.59 -6.75
C TYR A 425 -4.62 -24.05 -5.69
N ASP A 426 -4.90 -25.35 -5.59
CA ASP A 426 -5.84 -25.90 -4.60
C ASP A 426 -5.34 -25.71 -3.16
N SER A 427 -4.03 -25.77 -2.95
CA SER A 427 -3.42 -25.46 -1.67
C SER A 427 -3.63 -23.98 -1.27
N ILE A 428 -3.53 -23.04 -2.21
CA ILE A 428 -3.88 -21.61 -1.96
C ILE A 428 -5.35 -21.48 -1.53
N ALA A 429 -6.25 -22.19 -2.23
CA ALA A 429 -7.67 -22.16 -1.91
C ALA A 429 -7.94 -22.73 -0.49
N ALA A 430 -7.31 -23.85 -0.13
CA ALA A 430 -7.42 -24.45 1.20
C ALA A 430 -6.87 -23.54 2.32
N LEU A 431 -5.70 -22.93 2.11
CA LEU A 431 -5.13 -21.94 3.04
C LEU A 431 -6.07 -20.75 3.25
N THR A 432 -6.69 -20.27 2.16
CA THR A 432 -7.60 -19.12 2.20
C THR A 432 -8.94 -19.48 2.85
N GLN A 433 -9.43 -20.71 2.65
CA GLN A 433 -10.59 -21.22 3.37
C GLN A 433 -10.32 -21.27 4.87
N HIS A 434 -9.14 -21.76 5.28
CA HIS A 434 -8.76 -21.81 6.69
C HIS A 434 -8.68 -20.40 7.29
N TYR A 435 -8.05 -19.45 6.60
CA TYR A 435 -8.00 -18.05 7.05
C TYR A 435 -9.41 -17.50 7.36
N ASN A 436 -10.35 -17.75 6.45
CA ASN A 436 -11.72 -17.27 6.57
C ASN A 436 -12.58 -18.07 7.59
N SER A 437 -12.08 -19.19 8.13
CA SER A 437 -12.77 -19.97 9.17
C SER A 437 -12.14 -19.86 10.57
N LEU A 438 -10.95 -19.27 10.70
CA LEU A 438 -10.29 -19.00 11.97
C LEU A 438 -11.21 -18.27 12.95
N GLU A 439 -11.09 -18.61 14.24
CA GLU A 439 -11.81 -17.97 15.34
C GLU A 439 -13.33 -17.91 15.10
N ASN A 440 -13.93 -19.05 14.75
CA ASN A 440 -15.35 -19.17 14.38
C ASN A 440 -15.75 -18.29 13.18
N GLY A 441 -14.84 -18.10 12.23
CA GLY A 441 -15.07 -17.24 11.07
C GLY A 441 -15.01 -15.75 11.37
N LYS A 442 -14.29 -15.34 12.43
CA LYS A 442 -14.07 -13.92 12.79
C LYS A 442 -13.58 -13.09 11.59
N TRP A 443 -12.74 -13.67 10.74
CA TRP A 443 -12.15 -13.04 9.56
C TRP A 443 -12.76 -13.52 8.25
N ASN A 444 -13.95 -14.12 8.27
CA ASN A 444 -14.61 -14.57 7.05
C ASN A 444 -14.81 -13.39 6.08
N ARG A 445 -14.42 -13.60 4.82
CA ARG A 445 -14.38 -12.61 3.72
C ARG A 445 -13.29 -11.55 3.81
N MET A 446 -12.44 -11.54 4.84
CA MET A 446 -11.30 -10.62 4.91
C MET A 446 -10.22 -10.99 3.89
N MET A 447 -10.10 -12.27 3.54
CA MET A 447 -9.06 -12.76 2.65
C MET A 447 -9.65 -13.33 1.36
N ASP A 448 -9.34 -12.69 0.23
CA ASP A 448 -9.62 -13.17 -1.13
C ASP A 448 -8.28 -13.41 -1.85
N PHE A 449 -8.05 -14.64 -2.33
CA PHE A 449 -6.83 -14.99 -3.08
C PHE A 449 -6.91 -14.63 -4.57
N LYS A 450 -8.00 -14.02 -5.00
CA LYS A 450 -8.26 -13.54 -6.36
C LYS A 450 -8.77 -12.08 -6.38
N PRO A 451 -8.11 -11.14 -5.67
CA PRO A 451 -8.56 -9.75 -5.68
C PRO A 451 -8.60 -9.25 -7.13
N ARG A 452 -9.68 -8.54 -7.47
CA ARG A 452 -9.96 -8.01 -8.81
C ARG A 452 -10.03 -9.04 -9.94
N LYS A 453 -10.04 -10.34 -9.62
CA LYS A 453 -10.13 -11.47 -10.56
C LYS A 453 -9.07 -11.41 -11.67
N LEU A 454 -7.86 -10.94 -11.35
CA LEU A 454 -6.79 -10.84 -12.35
C LEU A 454 -6.35 -12.23 -12.85
N PRO A 455 -5.92 -12.36 -14.13
CA PRO A 455 -5.57 -13.65 -14.73
C PRO A 455 -4.53 -14.44 -13.94
N VAL A 456 -3.56 -13.75 -13.33
CA VAL A 456 -2.48 -14.36 -12.54
C VAL A 456 -3.00 -15.19 -11.35
N PHE A 457 -4.21 -14.90 -10.83
CA PHE A 457 -4.78 -15.63 -9.69
C PHE A 457 -5.54 -16.90 -10.08
N ASN A 458 -5.81 -17.12 -11.37
CA ASN A 458 -6.49 -18.33 -11.82
C ASN A 458 -5.57 -19.55 -11.84
N ARG A 459 -6.15 -20.73 -12.10
CA ARG A 459 -5.40 -21.86 -12.64
C ARG A 459 -4.77 -21.44 -13.97
N VAL A 460 -3.57 -21.93 -14.23
CA VAL A 460 -2.80 -21.51 -15.41
C VAL A 460 -3.33 -22.25 -16.63
N GLU A 461 -3.56 -21.52 -17.73
CA GLU A 461 -3.94 -22.12 -19.00
C GLU A 461 -2.83 -23.07 -19.50
N ARG A 462 -3.20 -24.31 -19.84
CA ARG A 462 -2.26 -25.32 -20.33
C ARG A 462 -1.95 -25.08 -21.81
N LYS A 463 -0.71 -24.69 -22.10
CA LYS A 463 -0.26 -24.43 -23.48
C LYS A 463 1.25 -24.67 -23.59
N ALA A 464 1.69 -25.41 -24.60
CA ALA A 464 3.11 -25.60 -24.86
C ALA A 464 3.81 -24.28 -25.24
N ALA A 465 5.04 -24.09 -24.75
CA ALA A 465 5.89 -22.97 -25.13
C ALA A 465 6.37 -23.12 -26.58
N THR A 466 6.53 -21.98 -27.27
CA THR A 466 7.10 -21.94 -28.62
C THR A 466 8.58 -21.58 -28.61
N ALA A 467 9.03 -20.83 -27.60
CA ALA A 467 10.43 -20.46 -27.41
C ALA A 467 11.09 -21.44 -26.43
N PRO A 468 12.42 -21.65 -26.51
CA PRO A 468 13.15 -22.38 -25.48
C PRO A 468 13.18 -21.58 -24.16
N MET A 469 13.44 -22.28 -23.05
CA MET A 469 13.72 -21.62 -21.77
C MET A 469 14.94 -20.70 -21.87
N THR A 470 14.97 -19.69 -21.01
CA THR A 470 16.15 -18.81 -20.88
C THR A 470 17.35 -19.66 -20.49
N ALA A 471 18.42 -19.58 -21.29
CA ALA A 471 19.64 -20.31 -20.99
C ALA A 471 20.32 -19.73 -19.75
N ASP A 472 20.93 -20.60 -18.94
CA ASP A 472 21.80 -20.13 -17.89
C ASP A 472 23.00 -19.37 -18.46
N ARG A 473 23.40 -18.29 -17.79
CA ARG A 473 24.50 -17.44 -18.20
C ARG A 473 25.52 -17.30 -17.09
N LYS A 474 26.67 -17.98 -17.25
CA LYS A 474 27.79 -17.90 -16.32
C LYS A 474 28.44 -16.51 -16.37
N ALA A 475 28.33 -15.75 -15.28
CA ALA A 475 29.09 -14.53 -15.09
C ALA A 475 30.56 -14.87 -14.80
N VAL A 476 31.49 -14.05 -15.31
CA VAL A 476 32.92 -14.16 -14.97
C VAL A 476 33.16 -13.67 -13.54
N CYS A 477 32.49 -12.59 -13.15
CA CYS A 477 32.50 -12.01 -11.81
C CYS A 477 31.07 -11.66 -11.38
N GLN A 478 30.78 -11.78 -10.09
CA GLN A 478 29.53 -11.37 -9.47
C GLN A 478 29.87 -10.78 -8.09
N TRP A 479 29.40 -9.56 -7.82
CA TRP A 479 29.74 -8.84 -6.60
C TRP A 479 28.53 -8.19 -5.94
N ASN A 480 28.58 -8.06 -4.62
CA ASN A 480 27.83 -7.07 -3.86
C ASN A 480 28.72 -5.87 -3.49
N ALA A 481 28.11 -4.79 -2.98
CA ALA A 481 28.82 -3.55 -2.68
C ALA A 481 29.96 -3.71 -1.65
N ALA A 482 29.86 -4.67 -0.73
CA ALA A 482 30.87 -4.90 0.30
C ALA A 482 32.11 -5.66 -0.21
N GLU A 483 32.06 -6.22 -1.42
CA GLU A 483 33.20 -6.93 -2.03
C GLU A 483 34.18 -6.00 -2.76
N ALA A 484 33.87 -4.70 -2.82
CA ALA A 484 34.75 -3.68 -3.37
C ALA A 484 36.07 -3.62 -2.58
N LYS A 485 37.20 -3.50 -3.29
CA LYS A 485 38.54 -3.38 -2.67
C LYS A 485 38.84 -1.98 -2.18
N LYS A 486 38.28 -0.96 -2.83
CA LYS A 486 38.43 0.45 -2.48
C LYS A 486 37.09 1.16 -2.58
N GLY A 487 36.94 2.21 -1.79
CA GLY A 487 35.70 2.97 -1.67
C GLY A 487 34.96 2.66 -0.37
N ASN A 488 33.99 3.49 -0.06
CA ASN A 488 33.12 3.33 1.10
C ASN A 488 31.67 3.36 0.64
N ALA A 489 30.86 2.43 1.14
CA ALA A 489 29.42 2.41 0.92
C ALA A 489 28.73 1.94 2.20
N ILE A 490 27.61 2.58 2.53
CA ILE A 490 26.87 2.27 3.76
C ILE A 490 25.79 1.25 3.40
N VAL A 491 25.88 0.05 3.96
CA VAL A 491 24.89 -1.01 3.70
C VAL A 491 23.52 -0.59 4.21
N CYS A 492 22.52 -0.67 3.33
CA CYS A 492 21.12 -0.55 3.70
C CYS A 492 20.67 -1.91 4.23
N GLU A 493 20.56 -2.02 5.55
CA GLU A 493 20.29 -3.28 6.25
C GLU A 493 19.15 -4.08 5.61
N GLY A 494 19.44 -5.31 5.17
CA GLY A 494 18.43 -6.23 4.65
C GLY A 494 17.84 -5.85 3.27
N LEU A 495 18.40 -4.87 2.56
CA LEU A 495 17.86 -4.37 1.29
C LEU A 495 18.51 -5.03 0.06
N GLY A 496 17.72 -5.21 -0.99
CA GLY A 496 18.18 -5.69 -2.30
C GLY A 496 18.08 -7.21 -2.47
N TYR A 497 18.55 -7.71 -3.61
CA TYR A 497 18.32 -9.09 -4.02
C TYR A 497 19.01 -10.09 -3.10
N GLU A 498 20.12 -9.74 -2.48
CA GLU A 498 20.85 -10.58 -1.51
C GLU A 498 21.10 -9.86 -0.18
N SER A 499 20.25 -8.88 0.16
CA SER A 499 20.29 -8.15 1.45
C SER A 499 21.55 -7.29 1.70
N LYS A 500 22.28 -6.93 0.62
CA LYS A 500 23.57 -6.21 0.67
C LYS A 500 23.60 -4.96 -0.22
N ALA A 501 22.45 -4.38 -0.57
CA ALA A 501 22.45 -3.07 -1.23
C ALA A 501 23.10 -2.03 -0.31
N ALA A 502 23.83 -1.07 -0.89
CA ALA A 502 24.53 -0.04 -0.13
C ALA A 502 24.46 1.31 -0.83
N GLU A 503 24.39 2.38 -0.05
CA GLU A 503 24.45 3.76 -0.53
C GLU A 503 25.90 4.15 -0.81
N ILE A 504 26.14 4.63 -2.04
CA ILE A 504 27.37 5.34 -2.43
C ILE A 504 27.02 6.83 -2.44
N LYS A 505 27.65 7.61 -1.56
CA LYS A 505 27.36 9.05 -1.47
C LYS A 505 27.83 9.78 -2.73
N LYS A 506 27.18 10.91 -3.03
CA LYS A 506 27.57 11.75 -4.17
C LYS A 506 29.05 12.15 -4.07
N GLY A 507 29.83 11.76 -5.07
CA GLY A 507 31.27 12.02 -5.12
C GLY A 507 32.14 10.83 -4.71
N ASP A 508 31.57 9.81 -4.07
CA ASP A 508 32.27 8.57 -3.73
C ASP A 508 32.21 7.56 -4.88
N ALA A 509 33.08 6.56 -4.85
CA ALA A 509 33.12 5.46 -5.81
C ALA A 509 33.54 4.14 -5.15
N LEU A 510 33.07 3.03 -5.70
CA LEU A 510 33.55 1.68 -5.36
C LEU A 510 34.44 1.15 -6.50
N THR A 511 35.52 0.46 -6.12
CA THR A 511 36.44 -0.21 -7.07
C THR A 511 36.46 -1.70 -6.82
N PHE A 512 36.19 -2.48 -7.87
CA PHE A 512 36.23 -3.94 -7.87
C PHE A 512 37.42 -4.42 -8.71
N SER A 513 38.00 -5.55 -8.35
CA SER A 513 39.16 -6.15 -9.02
C SER A 513 39.11 -7.67 -8.93
#